data_AF-A0A8J7DD77-F1
#
_entry.id   AF-A0A8J7DD77-F1
#
_cell.length_a   1.000
_cell.length_b   1.000
_cell.length_c   1.000
_cell.angle_alpha   90.00
_cell.angle_beta   90.00
_cell.angle_gamma   90.00
#
_symmetry.space_group_name_H-M   'P 1'
#
loop_
_entity.id
_entity.type
_entity.pdbx_description
1 polymer ?
#
loop_
_entity_poly.entity_id
_entity_poly.type
_entity_poly.pdbx_seq_one_letter_code
_entity_poly.pdbx_strand_id
1 'polypeptide(L)'
;MQGDYRVLYLAWLKAASIAIEEGEDEEDLVEPPVPANLKKLPAAIETFTELFDIDQDLIASASQVSIDKKENTEPIKEWITALSSEEKDYFLLKVATGEINVGIQLVNRLRELFKIPKSDSNHDTHRRSFSQLLENANEQMQQRQQREKLAAQQEKIRKLEVLAKNQDKVWSDIYKLLEFKQSKTYDQAVAHLVDLRELAEYQGKLEEFKASIKQMQKDYSTRTGLLSRLKKVGLL
;
A
#
# COMPACT_ATOMS: atom_id res chain seq x y z
N MET A 1 -13.16 17.03 18.79
CA MET A 1 -13.17 15.74 18.08
C MET A 1 -14.52 15.09 18.32
N GLN A 2 -15.33 14.90 17.27
CA GLN A 2 -16.73 14.40 17.34
C GLN A 2 -16.81 12.89 17.64
N GLY A 3 -16.03 12.37 18.59
CA GLY A 3 -16.00 10.93 18.90
C GLY A 3 -15.31 10.06 17.84
N ASP A 4 -14.64 10.66 16.86
CA ASP A 4 -13.73 9.96 15.95
C ASP A 4 -12.34 9.88 16.59
N TYR A 5 -12.02 8.72 17.16
CA TYR A 5 -10.76 8.45 17.84
C TYR A 5 -9.71 7.81 16.91
N ARG A 6 -9.97 7.68 15.61
CA ARG A 6 -9.05 7.05 14.66
C ARG A 6 -7.69 7.75 14.64
N VAL A 7 -7.66 9.08 14.57
CA VAL A 7 -6.39 9.83 14.57
C VAL A 7 -5.61 9.65 15.87
N LEU A 8 -6.29 9.63 17.03
CA LEU A 8 -5.63 9.43 18.32
C LEU A 8 -5.04 8.02 18.43
N TYR A 9 -5.80 7.02 17.97
CA TYR A 9 -5.34 5.64 17.92
C TYR A 9 -4.12 5.48 16.98
N LEU A 10 -4.15 6.10 15.80
CA LEU A 10 -3.01 6.08 14.87
C LEU A 10 -1.79 6.79 15.45
N ALA A 11 -1.98 7.91 16.14
CA ALA A 11 -0.90 8.60 16.85
C ALA A 11 -0.32 7.72 17.97
N TRP A 12 -1.15 6.94 18.67
CA TRP A 12 -0.69 5.97 19.65
C TRP A 12 0.14 4.85 19.01
N LEU A 13 -0.28 4.30 17.86
CA LEU A 13 0.52 3.30 17.12
C LEU A 13 1.93 3.85 16.82
N LYS A 14 2.02 5.08 16.33
CA LYS A 14 3.31 5.72 16.06
C LYS A 14 4.14 5.93 17.32
N ALA A 15 3.51 6.39 18.40
CA ALA A 15 4.18 6.62 19.67
C ALA A 15 4.71 5.31 20.27
N ALA A 16 3.93 4.23 20.21
CA ALA A 16 4.34 2.89 20.66
C ALA A 16 5.54 2.37 19.87
N SER A 17 5.55 2.54 18.53
CA SER A 17 6.72 2.20 17.71
C SER A 17 7.98 2.96 18.13
N ILE A 18 7.86 4.27 18.38
CA ILE A 18 9.00 5.10 18.84
C ILE A 18 9.47 4.66 20.23
N ALA A 19 8.55 4.39 21.15
CA ALA A 19 8.89 3.95 22.50
C ALA A 19 9.73 2.67 22.51
N ILE A 20 9.41 1.72 21.63
CA ILE A 20 10.18 0.48 21.46
C ILE A 20 11.56 0.75 20.89
N GLU A 21 11.68 1.63 19.90
CA GLU A 21 12.97 2.08 19.37
C GLU A 21 13.83 2.76 20.45
N GLU A 22 13.19 3.42 21.42
CA GLU A 22 13.82 4.06 22.58
C GLU A 22 14.10 3.08 23.74
N GLY A 23 13.68 1.82 23.63
CA GLY A 23 14.01 0.74 24.56
C GLY A 23 12.91 0.37 25.56
N GLU A 24 11.67 0.80 25.35
CA GLU A 24 10.52 0.26 26.08
C GLU A 24 10.20 -1.18 25.64
N ASP A 25 9.69 -1.99 26.57
CA ASP A 25 9.30 -3.37 26.28
C ASP A 25 7.94 -3.42 25.57
N GLU A 26 7.86 -4.16 24.47
CA GLU A 26 6.63 -4.28 23.66
C GLU A 26 5.48 -4.95 24.43
N GLU A 27 5.80 -5.74 25.46
CA GLU A 27 4.83 -6.40 26.34
C GLU A 27 4.16 -5.42 27.31
N ASP A 28 4.88 -4.36 27.73
CA ASP A 28 4.38 -3.35 28.67
C ASP A 28 3.42 -2.35 27.99
N LEU A 29 3.50 -2.23 26.67
CA LEU A 29 2.64 -1.35 25.87
C LEU A 29 1.28 -2.01 25.61
N VAL A 30 0.30 -1.63 26.43
CA VAL A 30 -1.07 -2.13 26.29
C VAL A 30 -1.85 -1.32 25.25
N GLU A 31 -2.45 -2.03 24.29
CA GLU A 31 -3.22 -1.39 23.23
C GLU A 31 -4.48 -0.68 23.77
N PRO A 32 -4.74 0.59 23.38
CA PRO A 32 -6.00 1.26 23.65
C PRO A 32 -7.14 0.63 22.84
N PRO A 33 -8.40 0.90 23.22
CA PRO A 33 -9.55 0.42 22.47
C PRO A 33 -9.51 0.80 20.99
N VAL A 34 -9.68 -0.21 20.12
CA VAL A 34 -9.64 0.00 18.66
C VAL A 34 -10.88 0.76 18.21
N PRO A 35 -10.73 1.92 17.54
CA PRO A 35 -11.85 2.68 17.04
C PRO A 35 -12.54 1.96 15.87
N ALA A 36 -13.83 2.23 15.70
CA ALA A 36 -14.59 1.74 14.56
C ALA A 36 -14.09 2.33 13.23
N ASN A 37 -14.39 1.65 12.12
CA ASN A 37 -14.12 2.11 10.75
C ASN A 37 -12.63 2.35 10.44
N LEU A 38 -11.73 1.59 11.06
CA LEU A 38 -10.28 1.70 10.79
C LEU A 38 -9.90 1.08 9.44
N LYS A 39 -10.74 0.20 8.88
CA LYS A 39 -10.58 -0.39 7.53
C LYS A 39 -10.82 0.63 6.39
N LYS A 40 -11.47 1.76 6.69
CA LYS A 40 -11.84 2.79 5.71
C LYS A 40 -11.49 4.16 6.27
N LEU A 41 -10.25 4.57 6.01
CA LEU A 41 -9.77 5.87 6.42
C LEU A 41 -10.22 6.93 5.40
N PRO A 42 -10.82 8.05 5.84
CA PRO A 42 -11.03 9.21 4.98
C PRO A 42 -9.69 9.79 4.53
N ALA A 43 -9.66 10.44 3.36
CA ALA A 43 -8.44 11.01 2.77
C ALA A 43 -7.61 11.87 3.75
N ALA A 44 -8.26 12.66 4.62
CA ALA A 44 -7.53 13.46 5.61
C ALA A 44 -6.77 12.62 6.64
N ILE A 45 -7.29 11.45 7.01
CA ILE A 45 -6.63 10.51 7.92
C ILE A 45 -5.56 9.70 7.17
N GLU A 46 -5.80 9.36 5.90
CA GLU A 46 -4.77 8.73 5.04
C GLU A 46 -3.53 9.66 4.89
N THR A 47 -3.74 10.94 4.62
CA THR A 47 -2.66 11.93 4.58
C THR A 47 -1.93 12.04 5.93
N PHE A 48 -2.65 11.92 7.05
CA PHE A 48 -2.01 11.87 8.37
C PHE A 48 -1.12 10.63 8.52
N THR A 49 -1.59 9.45 8.09
CA THR A 49 -0.78 8.22 8.16
C THR A 49 0.48 8.30 7.29
N GLU A 50 0.38 8.92 6.12
CA GLU A 50 1.53 9.14 5.23
C GLU A 50 2.50 10.17 5.81
N LEU A 51 2.00 11.29 6.34
CA LEU A 51 2.83 12.37 6.89
C LEU A 51 3.68 11.92 8.08
N PHE A 52 3.12 11.05 8.93
CA PHE A 52 3.77 10.56 10.14
C PHE A 52 4.46 9.20 9.96
N ASP A 53 4.47 8.67 8.72
CA ASP A 53 5.05 7.38 8.36
C ASP A 53 4.64 6.29 9.37
N ILE A 54 3.32 6.09 9.47
CA ILE A 54 2.71 5.09 10.34
C ILE A 54 2.64 3.78 9.56
N ASP A 55 3.20 2.71 10.13
CA ASP A 55 3.29 1.40 9.47
C ASP A 55 1.90 0.90 9.05
N GLN A 56 1.74 0.69 7.74
CA GLN A 56 0.49 0.26 7.14
C GLN A 56 0.11 -1.17 7.53
N ASP A 57 1.08 -2.05 7.77
CA ASP A 57 0.83 -3.41 8.26
C ASP A 57 0.37 -3.40 9.71
N LEU A 58 0.86 -2.45 10.51
CA LEU A 58 0.39 -2.23 11.88
C LEU A 58 -1.06 -1.71 11.90
N ILE A 59 -1.39 -0.77 11.01
CA ILE A 59 -2.78 -0.31 10.81
C ILE A 59 -3.66 -1.46 10.32
N ALA A 60 -3.16 -2.30 9.40
CA ALA A 60 -3.90 -3.46 8.90
C ALA A 60 -4.18 -4.46 10.03
N SER A 61 -3.18 -4.78 10.85
CA SER A 61 -3.29 -5.62 12.06
C SER A 61 -4.32 -5.05 13.04
N ALA A 62 -4.30 -3.74 13.25
CA ALA A 62 -5.30 -3.03 14.03
C ALA A 62 -6.72 -3.12 13.49
N SER A 63 -6.85 -2.97 12.19
CA SER A 63 -8.14 -2.92 11.52
C SER A 63 -8.90 -4.25 11.56
N GLN A 64 -8.24 -5.38 11.80
CA GLN A 64 -8.87 -6.71 11.86
C GLN A 64 -9.96 -6.79 12.92
N VAL A 65 -9.73 -6.18 14.09
CA VAL A 65 -10.67 -6.14 15.21
C VAL A 65 -11.54 -4.87 15.20
N SER A 66 -11.31 -3.95 14.25
CA SER A 66 -12.12 -2.75 14.10
C SER A 66 -13.50 -3.11 13.57
N ILE A 67 -14.53 -2.69 14.31
CA ILE A 67 -15.92 -2.87 13.91
C ILE A 67 -16.31 -1.85 12.84
N ASP A 68 -17.09 -2.28 11.86
CA ASP A 68 -17.74 -1.36 10.93
C ASP A 68 -18.98 -0.76 11.59
N LYS A 69 -18.88 0.51 11.97
CA LYS A 69 -19.99 1.26 12.56
C LYS A 69 -20.48 2.25 11.51
N LYS A 70 -21.73 2.11 11.06
CA LYS A 70 -22.35 3.14 10.23
C LYS A 70 -22.22 4.49 10.94
N GLU A 71 -21.69 5.48 10.24
CA GLU A 71 -21.77 6.87 10.69
C GLU A 71 -23.25 7.16 10.89
N ASN A 72 -23.65 7.23 12.16
CA ASN A 72 -25.02 7.58 12.49
C ASN A 72 -25.09 9.08 12.24
N THR A 73 -25.58 9.46 11.06
CA THR A 73 -25.89 10.85 10.75
C THR A 73 -27.08 11.21 11.60
N GLU A 74 -26.78 11.71 12.79
CA GLU A 74 -27.76 12.25 13.70
C GLU A 74 -28.57 13.32 12.93
N PRO A 75 -29.91 13.31 12.98
CA PRO A 75 -30.74 14.30 12.31
C PRO A 75 -30.69 15.64 13.07
N ILE A 76 -29.48 16.21 13.17
CA ILE A 76 -29.16 17.42 13.92
C ILE A 76 -30.06 18.58 13.49
N LYS A 77 -30.35 18.69 12.18
CA LYS A 77 -31.24 19.72 11.65
C LYS A 77 -32.64 19.63 12.26
N GLU A 78 -33.20 18.42 12.34
CA GLU A 78 -34.52 18.19 12.93
C GLU A 78 -34.49 18.42 14.43
N TRP A 79 -33.44 17.95 15.12
CA TRP A 79 -33.27 18.14 16.56
C TRP A 79 -33.12 19.61 16.97
N ILE A 80 -32.44 20.43 16.15
CA ILE A 80 -32.33 21.86 16.38
C ILE A 80 -33.71 22.53 16.33
N THR A 81 -34.66 22.03 15.53
CA THR A 81 -36.01 22.62 15.51
C THR A 81 -36.76 22.43 16.83
N ALA A 82 -36.47 21.35 17.57
CA ALA A 82 -37.07 21.06 18.86
C ALA A 82 -36.47 21.87 20.03
N LEU A 83 -35.34 22.57 19.82
CA LEU A 83 -34.80 23.48 20.83
C LEU A 83 -35.69 24.73 20.98
N SER A 84 -35.85 25.16 22.23
CA SER A 84 -36.48 26.43 22.55
C SER A 84 -35.70 27.62 21.98
N SER A 85 -36.35 28.77 21.77
CA SER A 85 -35.65 29.98 21.33
C SER A 85 -34.58 30.42 22.32
N GLU A 86 -34.83 30.26 23.62
CA GLU A 86 -33.86 30.58 24.68
C GLU A 86 -32.61 29.71 24.60
N GLU A 87 -32.74 28.40 24.36
CA GLU A 87 -31.58 27.52 24.17
C GLU A 87 -30.82 27.84 22.87
N LYS A 88 -31.53 28.21 21.80
CA LYS A 88 -30.88 28.65 20.56
C LYS A 88 -30.04 29.91 20.79
N ASP A 89 -30.63 30.92 21.44
CA ASP A 89 -29.94 32.17 21.74
C ASP A 89 -28.76 31.95 22.70
N TYR A 90 -28.91 31.05 23.68
CA TYR A 90 -27.83 30.63 24.57
C TYR A 90 -26.61 30.08 23.82
N PHE A 91 -26.82 29.11 22.92
CA PHE A 91 -25.72 28.53 22.14
C PHE A 91 -25.14 29.51 21.12
N LEU A 92 -25.96 30.36 20.49
CA LEU A 92 -25.49 31.40 19.57
C LEU A 92 -24.62 32.45 20.28
N LEU A 93 -25.01 32.85 21.49
CA LEU A 93 -24.21 33.77 22.30
C LEU A 93 -22.84 33.18 22.61
N LYS A 94 -22.77 31.89 22.99
CA LYS A 94 -21.50 31.20 23.23
C LYS A 94 -20.58 31.12 22.01
N VAL A 95 -21.17 30.94 20.83
CA VAL A 95 -20.41 30.99 19.56
C VAL A 95 -19.89 32.42 19.32
N ALA A 96 -20.72 33.43 19.52
CA ALA A 96 -20.35 34.83 19.34
C ALA A 96 -19.26 35.30 20.32
N THR A 97 -19.23 34.74 21.54
CA THR A 97 -18.19 35.03 22.54
C THR A 97 -16.91 34.22 22.37
N GLY A 98 -16.87 33.29 21.41
CA GLY A 98 -15.69 32.49 21.10
C GLY A 98 -15.40 31.37 22.11
N GLU A 99 -16.40 30.88 22.85
CA GLU A 99 -16.22 29.74 23.72
C GLU A 99 -15.75 28.50 22.93
N ILE A 100 -14.83 27.73 23.52
CA ILE A 100 -14.30 26.51 22.90
C ILE A 100 -15.30 25.37 23.12
N ASN A 101 -15.40 24.45 22.15
CA ASN A 101 -16.24 23.24 22.23
C ASN A 101 -17.76 23.46 22.31
N VAL A 102 -18.28 24.64 21.95
CA VAL A 102 -19.72 24.94 21.96
C VAL A 102 -20.52 23.96 21.10
N GLY A 103 -19.98 23.56 19.93
CA GLY A 103 -20.61 22.55 19.09
C GLY A 103 -20.75 21.18 19.76
N ILE A 104 -19.79 20.78 20.61
CA ILE A 104 -19.86 19.53 21.38
C ILE A 104 -20.94 19.63 22.47
N GLN A 105 -20.98 20.76 23.18
CA GLN A 105 -21.99 21.03 24.20
C GLN A 105 -23.40 20.98 23.60
N LEU A 106 -23.59 21.59 22.42
CA LEU A 106 -24.86 21.58 21.68
C LEU A 106 -25.28 20.17 21.28
N VAL A 107 -24.39 19.39 20.66
CA VAL A 107 -24.70 18.01 20.25
C VAL A 107 -25.04 17.14 21.45
N ASN A 108 -24.33 17.27 22.57
CA ASN A 108 -24.64 16.54 23.80
C ASN A 108 -26.02 16.92 24.36
N ARG A 109 -26.36 18.21 24.37
CA ARG A 109 -27.69 18.68 24.78
C ARG A 109 -28.80 18.11 23.90
N LEU A 110 -28.59 18.06 22.58
CA LEU A 110 -29.55 17.46 21.65
C LEU A 110 -29.72 15.95 21.93
N ARG A 111 -28.62 15.20 22.13
CA ARG A 111 -28.70 13.77 22.48
C ARG A 111 -29.45 13.49 23.78
N GLU A 112 -29.24 14.34 24.79
CA GLU A 112 -29.97 14.27 26.06
C GLU A 112 -31.47 14.52 25.86
N LEU A 113 -31.83 15.54 25.07
CA LEU A 113 -33.21 15.90 24.79
C LEU A 113 -33.95 14.77 24.07
N PHE A 114 -33.28 14.09 23.14
CA PHE A 114 -33.84 12.97 22.38
C PHE A 114 -33.61 11.58 23.02
N LYS A 115 -33.12 11.53 24.27
CA LYS A 115 -32.86 10.30 25.06
C LYS A 115 -32.02 9.26 24.31
N ILE A 116 -31.06 9.72 23.51
CA ILE A 116 -30.15 8.82 22.82
C ILE A 116 -29.11 8.40 23.86
N PRO A 117 -28.98 7.09 24.16
CA PRO A 117 -27.99 6.63 25.11
C PRO A 117 -26.62 7.12 24.65
N LYS A 118 -25.84 7.68 25.58
CA LYS A 118 -24.42 7.92 25.34
C LYS A 118 -23.84 6.57 24.89
N SER A 119 -23.05 6.59 23.82
CA SER A 119 -22.38 5.40 23.33
C SER A 119 -21.52 4.84 24.46
N ASP A 120 -22.06 3.90 25.23
CA ASP A 120 -21.33 3.19 26.26
C ASP A 120 -20.20 2.46 25.56
N SER A 121 -19.02 3.02 25.71
CA SER A 121 -17.78 2.47 25.24
C SER A 121 -17.40 1.37 26.23
N ASN A 122 -18.09 0.24 26.12
CA ASN A 122 -17.92 -0.93 26.95
C ASN A 122 -16.56 -1.56 26.59
N HIS A 123 -15.49 -1.03 27.21
CA HIS A 123 -14.10 -1.31 26.91
C HIS A 123 -13.55 -2.49 27.72
N ASP A 124 -14.30 -3.58 27.76
CA ASP A 124 -13.97 -4.75 28.58
C ASP A 124 -13.79 -6.01 27.72
N THR A 125 -12.91 -5.89 26.73
CA THR A 125 -12.39 -7.01 25.95
C THR A 125 -10.88 -7.03 26.15
N HIS A 126 -10.32 -8.21 26.39
CA HIS A 126 -8.90 -8.43 26.69
C HIS A 126 -8.02 -7.55 25.80
N ARG A 127 -7.31 -6.59 26.42
CA ARG A 127 -6.44 -5.66 25.68
C ARG A 127 -5.19 -6.42 25.29
N ARG A 128 -4.92 -6.48 23.98
CA ARG A 128 -3.69 -7.06 23.45
C ARG A 128 -2.50 -6.15 23.76
N SER A 129 -1.33 -6.75 23.94
CA SER A 129 -0.07 -6.01 23.99
C SER A 129 0.31 -5.51 22.60
N PHE A 130 1.24 -4.56 22.54
CA PHE A 130 1.80 -4.11 21.28
C PHE A 130 2.60 -5.21 20.58
N SER A 131 3.24 -6.12 21.34
CA SER A 131 3.90 -7.30 20.77
C SER A 131 2.97 -8.18 19.94
N GLN A 132 1.73 -8.41 20.40
CA GLN A 132 0.72 -9.16 19.64
C GLN A 132 0.26 -8.40 18.38
N LEU A 133 0.26 -7.07 18.43
CA LEU A 133 -0.01 -6.21 17.26
C LEU A 133 1.08 -6.36 16.20
N LEU A 134 2.35 -6.35 16.64
CA LEU A 134 3.53 -6.43 15.79
C LEU A 134 3.70 -7.81 15.15
N GLU A 135 3.48 -8.89 15.91
CA GLU A 135 3.52 -10.26 15.39
C GLU A 135 2.54 -10.43 14.22
N ASN A 136 1.28 -10.01 14.43
CA ASN A 136 0.26 -10.03 13.39
C ASN A 136 0.64 -9.14 12.19
N ALA A 137 1.22 -7.96 12.42
CA ALA A 137 1.68 -7.08 11.34
C ALA A 137 2.79 -7.73 10.51
N ASN A 138 3.77 -8.37 11.15
CA ASN A 138 4.86 -9.06 10.49
C ASN A 138 4.37 -10.25 9.66
N GLU A 139 3.42 -11.04 10.17
CA GLU A 139 2.78 -12.11 9.39
C GLU A 139 2.10 -11.57 8.12
N GLN A 140 1.35 -10.46 8.25
CA GLN A 140 0.70 -9.83 7.10
C GLN A 140 1.73 -9.32 6.08
N MET A 141 2.80 -8.67 6.55
CA MET A 141 3.90 -8.20 5.70
C MET A 141 4.52 -9.37 4.92
N GLN A 142 4.83 -10.49 5.60
CA GLN A 142 5.41 -11.67 4.96
C GLN A 142 4.46 -12.27 3.91
N GLN A 143 3.17 -12.39 4.22
CA GLN A 143 2.17 -12.87 3.27
C GLN A 143 2.06 -11.95 2.05
N ARG A 144 2.07 -10.63 2.24
CA ARG A 144 2.05 -9.65 1.15
C ARG A 144 3.29 -9.81 0.25
N GLN A 145 4.48 -9.83 0.84
CA GLN A 145 5.72 -10.00 0.08
C GLN A 145 5.76 -11.32 -0.71
N GLN A 146 5.25 -12.40 -0.14
CA GLN A 146 5.13 -13.67 -0.84
C GLN A 146 4.16 -13.58 -2.03
N ARG A 147 2.99 -12.96 -1.85
CA ARG A 147 2.02 -12.75 -2.92
C ARG A 147 2.58 -11.89 -4.04
N GLU A 148 3.27 -10.81 -3.71
CA GLU A 148 3.92 -9.93 -4.68
C GLU A 148 5.02 -10.65 -5.47
N LYS A 149 5.87 -11.45 -4.79
CA LYS A 149 6.88 -12.28 -5.45
C LYS A 149 6.24 -13.29 -6.41
N LEU A 150 5.19 -13.98 -5.98
CA LEU A 150 4.47 -14.94 -6.81
C LEU A 150 3.82 -14.24 -8.02
N ALA A 151 3.17 -13.10 -7.83
CA ALA A 151 2.57 -12.33 -8.91
C ALA A 151 3.62 -11.82 -9.90
N ALA A 152 4.76 -11.33 -9.42
CA ALA A 152 5.87 -10.88 -10.27
C ALA A 152 6.48 -12.04 -11.07
N GLN A 153 6.63 -13.21 -10.44
CA GLN A 153 7.08 -14.43 -11.12
C GLN A 153 6.10 -14.88 -12.21
N GLN A 154 4.79 -14.90 -11.89
CA GLN A 154 3.75 -15.24 -12.86
C GLN A 154 3.72 -14.26 -14.04
N GLU A 155 3.87 -12.96 -13.78
CA GLU A 155 3.93 -11.97 -14.85
C GLU A 155 5.20 -12.12 -15.71
N LYS A 156 6.33 -12.45 -15.08
CA LYS A 156 7.56 -12.78 -15.82
C LYS A 156 7.36 -13.99 -16.73
N ILE A 157 6.78 -15.07 -16.21
CA ILE A 157 6.47 -16.28 -16.98
C ILE A 157 5.53 -15.95 -18.14
N ARG A 158 4.46 -15.19 -17.90
CA ARG A 158 3.52 -14.77 -18.94
C ARG A 158 4.20 -14.00 -20.06
N LYS A 159 5.13 -13.08 -19.72
CA LYS A 159 5.92 -12.35 -20.71
C LYS A 159 6.81 -13.29 -21.55
N LEU A 160 7.45 -14.26 -20.91
CA LEU A 160 8.26 -15.27 -21.62
C LEU A 160 7.39 -16.15 -22.52
N GLU A 161 6.19 -16.54 -22.11
CA GLU A 161 5.26 -17.30 -22.96
C GLU A 161 4.78 -16.52 -24.19
N VAL A 162 4.53 -15.21 -24.02
CA VAL A 162 4.20 -14.33 -25.16
C VAL A 162 5.40 -14.18 -26.08
N LEU A 163 6.62 -14.08 -25.54
CA LEU A 163 7.84 -14.04 -26.32
C LEU A 163 8.06 -15.35 -27.08
N ALA A 164 7.79 -16.50 -26.47
CA ALA A 164 7.87 -17.81 -27.10
C ALA A 164 7.01 -17.90 -28.36
N LYS A 165 5.76 -17.42 -28.28
CA LYS A 165 4.84 -17.41 -29.43
C LYS A 165 5.29 -16.52 -30.58
N ASN A 166 6.10 -15.51 -30.28
CA ASN A 166 6.60 -14.54 -31.26
C ASN A 166 8.09 -14.72 -31.56
N GLN A 167 8.70 -15.82 -31.12
CA GLN A 167 10.15 -16.02 -31.16
C GLN A 167 10.71 -15.85 -32.58
N ASP A 168 10.09 -16.43 -33.60
CA ASP A 168 10.53 -16.33 -34.99
C ASP A 168 10.49 -14.89 -35.52
N LYS A 169 9.47 -14.15 -35.12
CA LYS A 169 9.33 -12.72 -35.48
C LYS A 169 10.42 -11.89 -34.82
N VAL A 170 10.72 -12.14 -33.55
CA VAL A 170 11.79 -11.45 -32.81
C VAL A 170 13.16 -11.74 -33.42
N TRP A 171 13.43 -12.99 -33.81
CA TRP A 171 14.64 -13.34 -34.55
C TRP A 171 14.73 -12.60 -35.91
N SER A 172 13.63 -12.55 -36.67
CA SER A 172 13.57 -11.78 -37.93
C SER A 172 13.86 -10.29 -37.72
N ASP A 173 13.26 -9.70 -36.68
CA ASP A 173 13.44 -8.29 -36.37
C ASP A 173 14.86 -7.99 -35.88
N ILE A 174 15.50 -8.90 -35.15
CA ILE A 174 16.94 -8.82 -34.82
C ILE A 174 17.76 -8.73 -36.11
N TYR A 175 17.57 -9.65 -37.07
CA TYR A 175 18.34 -9.61 -38.32
C TYR A 175 18.13 -8.31 -39.10
N LYS A 176 16.89 -7.80 -39.18
CA LYS A 176 16.60 -6.48 -39.79
C LYS A 176 17.32 -5.35 -39.06
N LEU A 177 17.27 -5.30 -37.73
CA LEU A 177 17.95 -4.28 -36.93
C LEU A 177 19.47 -4.31 -37.13
N LEU A 178 20.03 -5.50 -37.35
CA LEU A 178 21.44 -5.64 -37.68
C LEU A 178 21.76 -5.05 -39.06
N GLU A 179 20.87 -5.10 -40.06
CA GLU A 179 21.14 -4.55 -41.41
C GLU A 179 21.38 -3.03 -41.43
N PHE A 180 20.71 -2.26 -40.55
CA PHE A 180 20.76 -0.80 -40.56
C PHE A 180 22.12 -0.18 -40.16
N LYS A 181 23.11 -0.99 -39.73
CA LYS A 181 24.47 -0.57 -39.38
C LYS A 181 24.55 0.66 -38.44
N GLN A 182 23.58 0.79 -37.52
CA GLN A 182 23.50 1.92 -36.59
C GLN A 182 23.71 1.46 -35.15
N SER A 183 24.28 2.35 -34.33
CA SER A 183 24.52 2.08 -32.90
C SER A 183 23.23 1.73 -32.14
N LYS A 184 22.17 2.53 -32.34
CA LYS A 184 20.88 2.35 -31.64
C LYS A 184 20.19 1.04 -32.02
N THR A 185 20.27 0.62 -33.28
CA THR A 185 19.65 -0.64 -33.73
C THR A 185 20.41 -1.86 -33.21
N TYR A 186 21.72 -1.76 -33.01
CA TYR A 186 22.49 -2.79 -32.30
C TYR A 186 22.11 -2.88 -30.82
N ASP A 187 21.90 -1.76 -30.14
CA ASP A 187 21.46 -1.78 -28.73
C ASP A 187 20.08 -2.45 -28.60
N GLN A 188 19.15 -2.17 -29.51
CA GLN A 188 17.83 -2.82 -29.56
C GLN A 188 17.92 -4.32 -29.90
N ALA A 189 18.73 -4.70 -30.89
CA ALA A 189 18.94 -6.11 -31.23
C ALA A 189 19.53 -6.90 -30.06
N VAL A 190 20.49 -6.31 -29.33
CA VAL A 190 21.09 -6.92 -28.14
C VAL A 190 20.07 -7.07 -27.01
N ALA A 191 19.18 -6.09 -26.80
CA ALA A 191 18.09 -6.21 -25.83
C ALA A 191 17.18 -7.41 -26.14
N HIS A 192 16.76 -7.56 -27.41
CA HIS A 192 15.96 -8.72 -27.83
C HIS A 192 16.70 -10.05 -27.68
N LEU A 193 18.03 -10.09 -27.88
CA LEU A 193 18.82 -11.30 -27.65
C LEU A 193 18.94 -11.66 -26.17
N VAL A 194 18.95 -10.67 -25.27
CA VAL A 194 18.90 -10.92 -23.82
C VAL A 194 17.55 -11.52 -23.44
N ASP A 195 16.44 -10.97 -23.95
CA ASP A 195 15.10 -11.50 -23.71
C ASP A 195 14.97 -12.96 -24.23
N LEU A 196 15.54 -13.25 -25.41
CA LEU A 196 15.57 -14.60 -25.97
C LEU A 196 16.48 -15.56 -25.20
N ARG A 197 17.56 -15.07 -24.54
CA ARG A 197 18.36 -15.89 -23.62
C ARG A 197 17.52 -16.31 -22.41
N GLU A 198 16.82 -15.37 -21.79
CA GLU A 198 15.94 -15.67 -20.65
C GLU A 198 14.84 -16.68 -21.03
N LEU A 199 14.28 -16.54 -22.23
CA LEU A 199 13.35 -17.52 -22.77
C LEU A 199 13.98 -18.90 -22.97
N ALA A 200 15.20 -18.96 -23.51
CA ALA A 200 15.91 -20.20 -23.75
C ALA A 200 16.27 -20.92 -22.44
N GLU A 201 16.61 -20.18 -21.39
CA GLU A 201 16.79 -20.73 -20.03
C GLU A 201 15.48 -21.30 -19.48
N TYR A 202 14.38 -20.56 -19.61
CA TYR A 202 13.05 -21.01 -19.18
C TYR A 202 12.58 -22.28 -19.90
N GLN A 203 12.86 -22.41 -21.19
CA GLN A 203 12.49 -23.58 -22.00
C GLN A 203 13.51 -24.74 -21.96
N GLY A 204 14.65 -24.56 -21.29
CA GLY A 204 15.74 -25.54 -21.31
C GLY A 204 16.49 -25.66 -22.65
N LYS A 205 16.35 -24.67 -23.54
CA LYS A 205 16.95 -24.63 -24.89
C LYS A 205 18.18 -23.72 -25.00
N LEU A 206 18.87 -23.52 -23.87
CA LEU A 206 20.03 -22.62 -23.80
C LEU A 206 21.13 -22.99 -24.81
N GLU A 207 21.35 -24.27 -25.07
CA GLU A 207 22.37 -24.73 -26.01
C GLU A 207 22.01 -24.42 -27.48
N GLU A 208 20.74 -24.51 -27.86
CA GLU A 208 20.26 -24.08 -29.19
C GLU A 208 20.48 -22.57 -29.37
N PHE A 209 20.13 -21.79 -28.35
CA PHE A 209 20.36 -20.34 -28.36
C PHE A 209 21.85 -19.99 -28.49
N LYS A 210 22.73 -20.64 -27.71
CA LYS A 210 24.19 -20.44 -27.83
C LYS A 210 24.71 -20.79 -29.22
N ALA A 211 24.18 -21.84 -29.85
CA ALA A 211 24.53 -22.20 -31.22
C ALA A 211 24.11 -21.09 -32.21
N SER A 212 22.89 -20.55 -32.07
CA SER A 212 22.42 -19.41 -32.87
C SER A 212 23.29 -18.16 -32.69
N ILE A 213 23.70 -17.84 -31.45
CA ILE A 213 24.62 -16.72 -31.18
C ILE A 213 25.99 -16.95 -31.81
N LYS A 214 26.56 -18.16 -31.71
CA LYS A 214 27.83 -18.51 -32.35
C LYS A 214 27.76 -18.39 -33.88
N GLN A 215 26.63 -18.77 -34.48
CA GLN A 215 26.42 -18.60 -35.91
C GLN A 215 26.36 -17.10 -36.27
N MET A 216 25.58 -16.32 -35.53
CA MET A 216 25.50 -14.86 -35.70
C MET A 216 26.87 -14.18 -35.54
N GLN A 217 27.71 -14.65 -34.61
CA GLN A 217 29.08 -14.16 -34.46
C GLN A 217 29.93 -14.38 -35.72
N LYS A 218 29.80 -15.53 -36.37
CA LYS A 218 30.52 -15.84 -37.63
C LYS A 218 30.04 -14.95 -38.76
N ASP A 219 28.73 -14.85 -38.93
CA ASP A 219 28.10 -14.10 -40.02
C ASP A 219 28.38 -12.58 -39.93
N TYR A 220 28.52 -12.06 -38.71
CA TYR A 220 28.80 -10.65 -38.44
C TYR A 220 30.19 -10.39 -37.85
N SER A 221 31.16 -11.25 -38.14
CA SER A 221 32.55 -11.16 -37.65
C SER A 221 33.24 -9.82 -37.96
N THR A 222 32.84 -9.14 -39.04
CA THR A 222 33.37 -7.83 -39.45
C THR A 222 32.76 -6.64 -38.68
N ARG A 223 31.73 -6.88 -37.85
CA ARG A 223 30.98 -5.83 -37.13
C ARG A 223 31.42 -5.73 -35.67
N THR A 224 32.60 -5.16 -35.45
CA THR A 224 33.23 -5.01 -34.12
C THR A 224 32.33 -4.32 -33.08
N GLY A 225 31.54 -3.33 -33.49
CA GLY A 225 30.61 -2.62 -32.61
C GLY A 225 29.44 -3.48 -32.10
N LEU A 226 29.02 -4.50 -32.83
CA LEU A 226 28.01 -5.46 -32.39
C LEU A 226 28.63 -6.49 -31.42
N LEU A 227 29.79 -7.04 -31.80
CA LEU A 227 30.51 -8.02 -30.99
C LEU A 227 30.88 -7.48 -29.61
N SER A 228 31.31 -6.22 -29.52
CA SER A 228 31.59 -5.56 -28.24
C SER A 228 30.37 -5.48 -27.33
N ARG A 229 29.17 -5.21 -27.87
CA ARG A 229 27.92 -5.13 -27.10
C ARG A 229 27.45 -6.49 -26.63
N LEU A 230 27.53 -7.51 -27.49
CA LEU A 230 27.21 -8.89 -27.14
C LEU A 230 28.10 -9.39 -26.00
N LYS A 231 29.40 -9.09 -26.04
CA LYS A 231 30.33 -9.39 -24.94
C LYS A 231 29.97 -8.64 -23.65
N LYS A 232 29.55 -7.37 -23.76
CA LYS A 232 29.16 -6.54 -22.61
C LYS A 232 27.95 -7.13 -21.85
N VAL A 233 27.01 -7.75 -22.55
CA VAL A 233 25.84 -8.41 -21.93
C VAL A 233 26.05 -9.90 -21.62
N GLY A 234 27.28 -10.41 -21.79
CA GLY A 234 27.63 -11.80 -21.50
C GLY A 234 26.99 -12.81 -22.46
N LEU A 235 26.70 -12.41 -23.69
CA LEU A 235 26.24 -13.32 -24.75
C LEU A 235 27.40 -13.97 -25.52
N LEU A 236 28.63 -13.50 -25.32
CA LEU A 236 29.89 -14.01 -25.91
C LEU A 236 30.96 -14.20 -24.84
#